data_AF-A0A3N5R676-F1
#
_entry.id   AF-A0A3N5R676-F1
#
_cell.length_a   1.000
_cell.length_b   1.000
_cell.length_c   1.000
_cell.angle_alpha   90.00
_cell.angle_beta   90.00
_cell.angle_gamma   90.00
#
_symmetry.space_group_name_H-M   'P 1'
#
loop_
_entity.id
_entity.type
_entity.pdbx_description
1 polymer ?
#
loop_
_entity_poly.entity_id
_entity_poly.type
_entity_poly.pdbx_seq_one_letter_code
_entity_poly.pdbx_strand_id
1 'polypeptide(L)'
;KSIGVGQYQHDVNQQALKEGLDDVVSSCVNRVGVEINTASEQLLTYVSGLGPQLAKNIITFRNEHGPLDSREALRSVPRLGPKAFEQAAGFLRIRDARNPLDASAVHPESYPLVQQMANDLHCGVADLMTKPEQRSQIELNKYINEKVGLPTLNDIMAELAKPGRDPRRQFENVEFAEGIKEIADLQPGMRLPGIVTNVTAFGAFVDIGVHQDGLVHISQLADRFVKDPNEVLKVSQKVTVTVREVDLVRRRIALSLKTGEQSSKETRDHSAQPKSERSLKPKQTRKDNNPKPAPVPFNNPFAKALRK
;
A
#
# COMPACT_ATOMS: atom_id res chain seq x y z
N LYS A 1 19.53 11.40 1.94
CA LYS A 1 19.58 12.45 3.00
C LYS A 1 18.40 13.42 2.95
N SER A 2 17.95 13.86 1.77
CA SER A 2 16.90 14.89 1.67
C SER A 2 15.47 14.36 1.70
N ILE A 3 15.26 13.05 1.80
CA ILE A 3 13.93 12.47 1.96
C ILE A 3 13.53 12.68 3.42
N GLY A 4 12.52 13.51 3.65
CA GLY A 4 11.95 13.76 4.97
C GLY A 4 11.26 12.52 5.51
N VAL A 5 11.96 11.73 6.35
CA VAL A 5 11.45 10.47 6.89
C VAL A 5 10.89 10.59 8.31
N GLY A 6 11.10 11.75 8.97
CA GLY A 6 10.59 12.00 10.32
C GLY A 6 10.79 13.44 10.78
N GLN A 7 10.06 13.83 11.83
CA GLN A 7 10.03 15.22 12.34
C GLN A 7 11.39 15.70 12.87
N TYR A 8 12.11 14.86 13.62
CA TYR A 8 13.41 15.19 14.24
C TYR A 8 14.60 14.53 13.54
N GLN A 9 14.48 14.27 12.22
CA GLN A 9 15.55 13.59 11.46
C GLN A 9 16.87 14.36 11.42
N HIS A 10 16.86 15.66 11.71
CA HIS A 10 18.05 16.50 11.76
C HIS A 10 18.80 16.35 13.10
N ASP A 11 18.12 15.89 14.14
CA ASP A 11 18.65 15.80 15.51
C ASP A 11 19.34 14.45 15.78
N VAL A 12 19.27 13.50 14.84
CA VAL A 12 19.93 12.20 14.94
C VAL A 12 21.33 12.22 14.32
N ASN A 13 22.11 11.18 14.61
CA ASN A 13 23.41 10.97 13.96
C ASN A 13 23.21 10.84 12.44
N GLN A 14 23.70 11.83 11.70
CA GLN A 14 23.48 11.96 10.26
C GLN A 14 24.19 10.89 9.43
N GLN A 15 25.26 10.27 9.96
CA GLN A 15 25.94 9.17 9.29
C GLN A 15 25.15 7.87 9.45
N ALA A 16 24.77 7.52 10.68
CA ALA A 16 23.96 6.34 10.95
C ALA A 16 22.58 6.41 10.25
N LEU A 17 21.96 7.60 10.22
CA LEU A 17 20.74 7.82 9.45
C LEU A 17 20.94 7.56 7.95
N LYS A 18 22.06 8.05 7.39
CA LYS A 18 22.36 7.84 5.98
C LYS A 18 22.54 6.34 5.68
N GLU A 19 23.32 5.64 6.47
CA GLU A 19 23.57 4.20 6.33
C GLU A 19 22.26 3.42 6.40
N GLY A 20 21.42 3.66 7.42
CA GLY A 20 20.12 3.00 7.53
C GLY A 20 19.17 3.30 6.36
N LEU A 21 19.18 4.53 5.84
CA LEU A 21 18.39 4.87 4.65
C LEU A 21 18.93 4.18 3.39
N ASP A 22 20.25 4.16 3.20
CA ASP A 22 20.90 3.50 2.07
C ASP A 22 20.63 1.97 2.09
N ASP A 23 20.62 1.36 3.28
CA ASP A 23 20.28 -0.06 3.47
C ASP A 23 18.82 -0.35 3.09
N VAL A 24 17.88 0.50 3.52
CA VAL A 24 16.46 0.36 3.15
C VAL A 24 16.28 0.53 1.64
N VAL A 25 16.93 1.52 1.03
CA VAL A 25 16.86 1.73 -0.42
C VAL A 25 17.44 0.53 -1.15
N SER A 26 18.61 0.02 -0.74
CA SER A 26 19.22 -1.19 -1.29
C SER A 26 18.28 -2.39 -1.17
N SER A 27 17.70 -2.64 0.00
CA SER A 27 16.76 -3.74 0.20
C SER A 27 15.54 -3.63 -0.72
N CYS A 28 14.96 -2.45 -0.86
CA CYS A 28 13.83 -2.22 -1.75
C CYS A 28 14.19 -2.42 -3.23
N VAL A 29 15.32 -1.87 -3.68
CA VAL A 29 15.79 -1.97 -5.07
C VAL A 29 16.05 -3.43 -5.44
N ASN A 30 16.79 -4.16 -4.62
CA ASN A 30 17.12 -5.57 -4.88
C ASN A 30 15.87 -6.47 -4.78
N ARG A 31 14.93 -6.18 -3.87
CA ARG A 31 13.67 -6.93 -3.79
C ARG A 31 12.78 -6.73 -5.02
N VAL A 32 12.73 -5.51 -5.56
CA VAL A 32 11.96 -5.23 -6.79
C VAL A 32 12.70 -5.77 -8.01
N GLY A 33 14.02 -5.70 -8.06
CA GLY A 33 14.86 -5.98 -9.22
C GLY A 33 14.85 -4.82 -10.23
N VAL A 34 15.89 -4.77 -11.06
CA VAL A 34 16.18 -3.61 -11.92
C VAL A 34 16.33 -4.03 -13.38
N GLU A 35 15.58 -3.39 -14.28
CA GLU A 35 15.73 -3.58 -15.72
C GLU A 35 16.96 -2.81 -16.22
N ILE A 36 18.01 -3.51 -16.62
CA ILE A 36 19.33 -2.92 -16.86
C ILE A 36 19.36 -1.96 -18.05
N ASN A 37 18.58 -2.26 -19.09
CA ASN A 37 18.59 -1.48 -20.33
C ASN A 37 17.87 -0.13 -20.18
N THR A 38 16.97 0.00 -19.21
CA THR A 38 16.22 1.24 -18.95
C THR A 38 16.62 1.96 -17.67
N ALA A 39 17.34 1.28 -16.77
CA ALA A 39 17.70 1.84 -15.48
C ALA A 39 18.60 3.07 -15.58
N SER A 40 18.45 3.98 -14.61
CA SER A 40 19.36 5.10 -14.38
C SER A 40 20.59 4.67 -13.58
N GLU A 41 21.65 5.47 -13.65
CA GLU A 41 22.87 5.27 -12.86
C GLU A 41 22.59 5.22 -11.35
N GLN A 42 21.69 6.09 -10.87
CA GLN A 42 21.33 6.16 -9.45
C GLN A 42 20.62 4.88 -8.98
N LEU A 43 19.76 4.30 -9.82
CA LEU A 43 19.07 3.06 -9.48
C LEU A 43 20.06 1.88 -9.43
N LEU A 44 20.96 1.80 -10.42
CA LEU A 44 22.00 0.76 -10.49
C LEU A 44 22.99 0.82 -9.33
N THR A 45 23.23 2.02 -8.78
CA THR A 45 24.14 2.20 -7.63
C THR A 45 23.70 1.40 -6.40
N TYR A 46 22.39 1.20 -6.22
CA TYR A 46 21.81 0.47 -5.09
C TYR A 46 21.62 -1.03 -5.35
N VAL A 47 21.99 -1.53 -6.53
CA VAL A 47 22.01 -2.97 -6.80
C VAL A 47 23.20 -3.61 -6.10
N SER A 48 22.95 -4.77 -5.48
CA SER A 48 23.98 -5.53 -4.78
C SER A 48 25.21 -5.76 -5.66
N GLY A 49 26.39 -5.42 -5.17
CA GLY A 49 27.66 -5.65 -5.87
C GLY A 49 28.07 -4.61 -6.92
N LEU A 50 27.26 -3.60 -7.26
CA LEU A 50 27.61 -2.59 -8.28
C LEU A 50 28.23 -1.31 -7.69
N GLY A 51 27.50 -0.60 -6.84
CA GLY A 51 27.92 0.73 -6.37
C GLY A 51 28.09 1.76 -7.50
N PRO A 52 28.57 2.99 -7.17
CA PRO A 52 28.51 4.12 -8.10
C PRO A 52 29.38 3.93 -9.35
N GLN A 53 30.59 3.39 -9.19
CA GLN A 53 31.54 3.29 -10.29
C GLN A 53 31.12 2.24 -11.32
N LEU A 54 30.60 1.08 -10.89
CA LEU A 54 30.13 0.05 -11.83
C LEU A 54 28.81 0.46 -12.46
N ALA A 55 27.91 1.11 -11.72
CA ALA A 55 26.69 1.69 -12.29
C ALA A 55 27.01 2.62 -13.47
N LYS A 56 27.96 3.54 -13.31
CA LYS A 56 28.44 4.40 -14.39
C LYS A 56 29.02 3.60 -15.56
N ASN A 57 29.88 2.61 -15.29
CA ASN A 57 30.50 1.80 -16.34
C ASN A 57 29.45 1.02 -17.15
N ILE A 58 28.38 0.51 -16.52
CA ILE A 58 27.28 -0.19 -17.20
C ILE A 58 26.55 0.75 -18.14
N ILE A 59 26.23 1.97 -17.70
CA ILE A 59 25.56 2.96 -18.54
C ILE A 59 26.43 3.37 -19.72
N THR A 60 27.73 3.63 -19.48
CA THR A 60 28.70 3.91 -20.55
C THR A 60 28.76 2.75 -21.55
N PHE A 61 28.89 1.52 -21.08
CA PHE A 61 28.94 0.33 -21.91
C PHE A 61 27.68 0.19 -22.79
N ARG A 62 26.50 0.38 -22.20
CA ARG A 62 25.20 0.37 -22.91
C ARG A 62 25.11 1.45 -23.98
N ASN A 63 25.62 2.65 -23.70
CA ASN A 63 25.58 3.75 -24.65
C ASN A 63 26.53 3.54 -25.83
N GLU A 64 27.64 2.83 -25.61
CA GLU A 64 28.66 2.54 -26.64
C GLU A 64 28.32 1.31 -27.49
N HIS A 65 27.81 0.25 -26.87
CA HIS A 65 27.61 -1.06 -27.52
C HIS A 65 26.14 -1.36 -27.83
N GLY A 66 25.21 -0.52 -27.34
CA GLY A 66 23.77 -0.75 -27.43
C GLY A 66 23.21 -1.53 -26.22
N PRO A 67 21.92 -1.92 -26.28
CA PRO A 67 21.28 -2.65 -25.20
C PRO A 67 21.92 -4.03 -25.00
N LEU A 68 21.98 -4.46 -23.75
CA LEU A 68 22.44 -5.79 -23.36
C LEU A 68 21.35 -6.82 -23.69
N ASP A 69 21.73 -7.92 -24.32
CA ASP A 69 20.83 -8.98 -24.78
C ASP A 69 20.91 -10.27 -23.94
N SER A 70 21.88 -10.35 -23.02
CA SER A 70 21.96 -11.39 -22.02
C SER A 70 22.72 -10.93 -20.76
N ARG A 71 22.51 -11.63 -19.64
CA ARG A 71 23.26 -11.33 -18.41
C ARG A 71 24.75 -11.60 -18.59
N GLU A 72 25.14 -12.60 -19.37
CA GLU A 72 26.55 -12.92 -19.62
C GLU A 72 27.31 -11.75 -20.26
N ALA A 73 26.63 -10.89 -21.03
CA ALA A 73 27.23 -9.69 -21.61
C ALA A 73 27.75 -8.70 -20.53
N LEU A 74 27.22 -8.76 -19.30
CA LEU A 74 27.73 -7.97 -18.16
C LEU A 74 29.20 -8.24 -17.84
N ARG A 75 29.69 -9.45 -18.15
CA ARG A 75 31.11 -9.81 -17.91
C ARG A 75 32.07 -9.00 -18.78
N SER A 76 31.58 -8.43 -19.88
CA SER A 76 32.35 -7.57 -20.77
C SER A 76 32.39 -6.11 -20.28
N VAL A 77 31.60 -5.75 -19.25
CA VAL A 77 31.59 -4.40 -18.71
C VAL A 77 32.91 -4.11 -17.99
N PRO A 78 33.57 -2.97 -18.28
CA PRO A 78 34.84 -2.63 -17.65
C PRO A 78 34.76 -2.64 -16.12
N ARG A 79 35.74 -3.32 -15.49
CA ARG A 79 35.90 -3.45 -14.03
C ARG A 79 34.79 -4.26 -13.33
N LEU A 80 33.86 -4.86 -14.06
CA LEU A 80 32.87 -5.78 -13.50
C LEU A 80 33.51 -7.18 -13.37
N GLY A 81 34.01 -7.47 -12.16
CA GLY A 81 34.64 -8.76 -11.86
C GLY A 81 33.64 -9.90 -11.61
N PRO A 82 34.11 -11.16 -11.54
CA PRO A 82 33.25 -12.33 -11.36
C PRO A 82 32.42 -12.29 -10.06
N LYS A 83 32.99 -11.78 -8.96
CA LYS A 83 32.25 -11.60 -7.70
C LYS A 83 31.16 -10.54 -7.81
N ALA A 84 31.44 -9.43 -8.48
CA ALA A 84 30.44 -8.38 -8.68
C ALA A 84 29.30 -8.89 -9.57
N PHE A 85 29.62 -9.68 -10.59
CA PHE A 85 28.64 -10.37 -11.43
C PHE A 85 27.76 -11.32 -10.59
N GLU A 86 28.36 -12.20 -9.80
CA GLU A 86 27.64 -13.14 -8.93
C GLU A 86 26.72 -12.42 -7.93
N GLN A 87 27.16 -11.31 -7.36
CA GLN A 87 26.33 -10.56 -6.41
C GLN A 87 25.19 -9.77 -7.07
N ALA A 88 25.37 -9.33 -8.33
CA ALA A 88 24.42 -8.46 -9.01
C ALA A 88 23.44 -9.21 -9.94
N ALA A 89 23.86 -10.32 -10.55
CA ALA A 89 23.16 -10.91 -11.68
C ALA A 89 21.71 -11.30 -11.38
N GLY A 90 21.41 -11.80 -10.17
CA GLY A 90 20.05 -12.19 -9.79
C GLY A 90 19.07 -11.01 -9.66
N PHE A 91 19.59 -9.80 -9.48
CA PHE A 91 18.77 -8.59 -9.30
C PHE A 91 18.61 -7.79 -10.60
N LEU A 92 19.46 -8.05 -11.60
CA LEU A 92 19.44 -7.38 -12.90
C LEU A 92 18.58 -8.18 -13.88
N ARG A 93 17.60 -7.53 -14.49
CA ARG A 93 16.71 -8.14 -15.48
C ARG A 93 16.96 -7.55 -16.86
N ILE A 94 16.71 -8.38 -17.87
CA ILE A 94 16.77 -8.01 -19.28
C ILE A 94 15.47 -8.48 -19.92
N ARG A 95 14.65 -7.53 -20.36
CA ARG A 95 13.47 -7.82 -21.19
C ARG A 95 13.90 -8.30 -22.57
N ASP A 96 13.16 -9.27 -23.09
CA ASP A 96 13.38 -9.83 -24.43
C ASP A 96 14.83 -10.33 -24.67
N ALA A 97 15.46 -10.83 -23.61
CA ALA A 97 16.79 -11.41 -23.66
C ALA A 97 16.84 -12.70 -24.50
N ARG A 98 18.04 -13.05 -24.97
CA ARG A 98 18.29 -14.32 -25.67
C ARG A 98 17.92 -15.53 -24.80
N ASN A 99 18.23 -15.46 -23.50
CA ASN A 99 17.83 -16.46 -22.53
C ASN A 99 16.58 -15.97 -21.79
N PRO A 100 15.44 -16.69 -21.85
CA PRO A 100 14.21 -16.24 -21.19
C PRO A 100 14.35 -16.12 -19.66
N LEU A 101 15.32 -16.82 -19.04
CA LEU A 101 15.57 -16.73 -17.60
C LEU A 101 16.17 -15.38 -17.17
N ASP A 102 16.76 -14.61 -18.08
CA ASP A 102 17.31 -13.27 -17.77
C ASP A 102 16.21 -12.25 -17.41
N ALA A 103 14.96 -12.53 -17.77
CA ALA A 103 13.79 -11.75 -17.37
C ALA A 103 13.27 -12.11 -15.95
N SER A 104 13.78 -13.18 -15.34
CA SER A 104 13.35 -13.69 -14.02
C SER A 104 14.36 -13.34 -12.91
N ALA A 105 14.03 -13.57 -11.64
CA ALA A 105 15.02 -13.48 -10.55
C ALA A 105 15.88 -14.75 -10.38
N VAL A 106 15.73 -15.76 -11.25
CA VAL A 106 16.56 -16.97 -11.22
C VAL A 106 18.01 -16.58 -11.49
N HIS A 107 18.91 -16.90 -10.56
CA HIS A 107 20.32 -16.58 -10.68
C HIS A 107 21.00 -17.43 -11.77
N PRO A 108 21.96 -16.90 -12.57
CA PRO A 108 22.64 -17.67 -13.61
C PRO A 108 23.34 -18.95 -13.14
N GLU A 109 23.72 -19.05 -11.87
CA GLU A 109 24.26 -20.29 -11.29
C GLU A 109 23.27 -21.47 -11.35
N SER A 110 21.98 -21.16 -11.38
CA SER A 110 20.88 -22.14 -11.41
C SER A 110 20.40 -22.44 -12.83
N TYR A 111 20.96 -21.81 -13.88
CA TYR A 111 20.55 -22.08 -15.26
C TYR A 111 20.78 -23.53 -15.69
N PRO A 112 21.91 -24.19 -15.35
CA PRO A 112 22.09 -25.60 -15.67
C PRO A 112 21.01 -26.49 -15.03
N LEU A 113 20.57 -26.13 -13.82
CA LEU A 113 19.54 -26.87 -13.10
C LEU A 113 18.17 -26.74 -13.76
N VAL A 114 17.77 -25.53 -14.14
CA VAL A 114 16.51 -25.29 -14.86
C VAL A 114 16.54 -25.97 -16.24
N GLN A 115 17.69 -25.95 -16.91
CA GLN A 115 17.86 -26.66 -18.18
C GLN A 115 17.72 -28.18 -18.00
N GLN A 116 18.26 -28.74 -16.91
CA GLN A 116 18.09 -30.16 -16.57
C GLN A 116 16.61 -30.50 -16.36
N MET A 117 15.87 -29.69 -15.59
CA MET A 117 14.43 -29.87 -15.39
C MET A 117 13.65 -29.85 -16.71
N ALA A 118 14.01 -28.94 -17.61
CA ALA A 118 13.39 -28.84 -18.93
C ALA A 118 13.66 -30.09 -19.78
N ASN A 119 14.90 -30.58 -19.76
CA ASN A 119 15.32 -31.78 -20.48
C ASN A 119 14.60 -33.05 -19.98
N ASP A 120 14.45 -33.20 -18.66
CA ASP A 120 13.77 -34.34 -18.03
C ASP A 120 12.27 -34.41 -18.41
N LEU A 121 11.67 -33.26 -18.72
CA LEU A 121 10.29 -33.15 -19.21
C LEU A 121 10.19 -33.04 -20.75
N HIS A 122 11.31 -33.17 -21.45
CA HIS A 122 11.39 -33.04 -22.91
C HIS A 122 10.76 -31.75 -23.46
N CYS A 123 10.97 -30.63 -22.76
CA CYS A 123 10.43 -29.32 -23.13
C CYS A 123 11.51 -28.23 -23.14
N GLY A 124 11.19 -27.06 -23.70
CA GLY A 124 12.07 -25.89 -23.63
C GLY A 124 11.93 -25.14 -22.30
N VAL A 125 12.96 -24.38 -21.91
CA VAL A 125 12.90 -23.53 -20.70
C VAL A 125 11.77 -22.51 -20.78
N ALA A 126 11.50 -21.97 -21.98
CA ALA A 126 10.37 -21.07 -22.20
C ALA A 126 9.01 -21.75 -21.97
N ASP A 127 8.91 -23.06 -22.22
CA ASP A 127 7.69 -23.82 -21.96
C ASP A 127 7.45 -23.93 -20.44
N LEU A 128 8.49 -24.16 -19.63
CA LEU A 128 8.38 -24.16 -18.16
C LEU A 128 7.89 -22.83 -17.60
N MET A 129 8.16 -21.71 -18.28
CA MET A 129 7.72 -20.39 -17.85
C MET A 129 6.26 -20.11 -18.22
N THR A 130 5.81 -20.63 -19.36
CA THR A 130 4.47 -20.35 -19.90
C THR A 130 3.42 -21.39 -19.52
N LYS A 131 3.79 -22.66 -19.43
CA LYS A 131 2.88 -23.80 -19.23
C LYS A 131 2.89 -24.28 -17.78
N PRO A 132 1.84 -24.00 -16.98
CA PRO A 132 1.77 -24.45 -15.59
C PRO A 132 1.74 -25.99 -15.47
N GLU A 133 1.23 -26.70 -16.48
CA GLU A 133 1.10 -28.15 -16.47
C GLU A 133 2.47 -28.83 -16.41
N GLN A 134 3.45 -28.32 -17.14
CA GLN A 134 4.81 -28.87 -17.15
C GLN A 134 5.50 -28.65 -15.81
N ARG A 135 5.35 -27.46 -15.21
CA ARG A 135 5.89 -27.18 -13.87
C ARG A 135 5.33 -28.12 -12.80
N SER A 136 4.04 -28.47 -12.90
CA SER A 136 3.39 -29.35 -11.93
C SER A 136 3.91 -30.79 -11.96
N GLN A 137 4.56 -31.20 -13.05
CA GLN A 137 5.16 -32.53 -13.22
C GLN A 137 6.57 -32.63 -12.63
N ILE A 138 7.18 -31.50 -12.24
CA ILE A 138 8.54 -31.47 -11.68
C ILE A 138 8.52 -31.94 -10.22
N GLU A 139 9.17 -33.06 -9.95
CA GLU A 139 9.42 -33.53 -8.58
C GLU A 139 10.70 -32.89 -8.02
N LEU A 140 10.55 -31.83 -7.21
CA LEU A 140 11.68 -31.03 -6.71
C LEU A 140 12.72 -31.82 -5.92
N ASN A 141 12.31 -32.88 -5.22
CA ASN A 141 13.22 -33.70 -4.42
C ASN A 141 14.34 -34.36 -5.25
N LYS A 142 14.15 -34.55 -6.57
CA LYS A 142 15.16 -35.11 -7.48
C LYS A 142 16.33 -34.16 -7.73
N TYR A 143 16.14 -32.87 -7.51
CA TYR A 143 17.09 -31.81 -7.87
C TYR A 143 17.84 -31.24 -6.66
N ILE A 144 17.63 -31.81 -5.47
CA ILE A 144 18.35 -31.43 -4.25
C ILE A 144 19.80 -31.89 -4.35
N ASN A 145 20.73 -31.00 -4.04
CA ASN A 145 22.16 -31.32 -3.95
C ASN A 145 22.81 -30.53 -2.79
N GLU A 146 24.12 -30.67 -2.61
CA GLU A 146 24.86 -30.00 -1.51
C GLU A 146 24.76 -28.46 -1.54
N LYS A 147 24.56 -27.87 -2.72
CA LYS A 147 24.49 -26.42 -2.92
C LYS A 147 23.06 -25.89 -3.03
N VAL A 148 22.13 -26.72 -3.50
CA VAL A 148 20.76 -26.34 -3.82
C VAL A 148 19.79 -27.14 -2.95
N GLY A 149 19.15 -26.44 -2.01
CA GLY A 149 18.12 -26.99 -1.15
C GLY A 149 16.70 -26.76 -1.68
N LEU A 150 15.72 -27.31 -0.95
CA LEU A 150 14.29 -27.10 -1.22
C LEU A 150 13.85 -25.62 -1.27
N PRO A 151 14.34 -24.71 -0.40
CA PRO A 151 13.95 -23.30 -0.48
C PRO A 151 14.30 -22.67 -1.84
N THR A 152 15.53 -22.89 -2.31
CA THR A 152 16.00 -22.40 -3.62
C THR A 152 15.18 -22.98 -4.77
N LEU A 153 14.84 -24.26 -4.70
CA LEU A 153 13.99 -24.91 -5.71
C LEU A 153 12.58 -24.32 -5.74
N ASN A 154 11.98 -24.06 -4.57
CA ASN A 154 10.67 -23.42 -4.48
C ASN A 154 10.70 -21.99 -5.03
N ASP A 155 11.76 -21.24 -4.75
CA ASP A 155 11.94 -19.88 -5.27
C ASP A 155 12.09 -19.89 -6.80
N ILE A 156 12.89 -20.83 -7.35
CA ILE A 156 13.00 -21.04 -8.80
C ILE A 156 11.63 -21.35 -9.41
N MET A 157 10.84 -22.26 -8.81
CA MET A 157 9.52 -22.60 -9.32
C MET A 157 8.54 -21.42 -9.27
N ALA A 158 8.62 -20.59 -8.22
CA ALA A 158 7.82 -19.38 -8.10
C ALA A 158 8.20 -18.32 -9.16
N GLU A 159 9.49 -18.17 -9.44
CA GLU A 159 10.01 -17.29 -10.49
C GLU A 159 9.67 -17.79 -11.89
N LEU A 160 9.78 -19.09 -12.16
CA LEU A 160 9.32 -19.68 -13.42
C LEU A 160 7.82 -19.47 -13.60
N ALA A 161 7.04 -19.51 -12.52
CA ALA A 161 5.61 -19.25 -12.56
C ALA A 161 5.25 -17.81 -12.92
N LYS A 162 6.00 -16.85 -12.40
CA LYS A 162 5.78 -15.41 -12.63
C LYS A 162 7.14 -14.70 -12.70
N PRO A 163 7.80 -14.70 -13.87
CA PRO A 163 9.15 -14.17 -13.99
C PRO A 163 9.18 -12.68 -13.71
N GLY A 164 10.08 -12.27 -12.81
CA GLY A 164 10.25 -10.86 -12.48
C GLY A 164 9.01 -10.26 -11.82
N ARG A 165 8.27 -11.07 -11.05
CA ARG A 165 7.09 -10.65 -10.31
C ARG A 165 7.40 -9.40 -9.49
N ASP A 166 6.67 -8.34 -9.77
CA ASP A 166 6.76 -7.12 -8.99
C ASP A 166 6.21 -7.36 -7.57
N PRO A 167 7.01 -7.17 -6.51
CA PRO A 167 6.57 -7.36 -5.13
C PRO A 167 5.70 -6.20 -4.62
N ARG A 168 5.59 -5.10 -5.37
CA ARG A 168 4.79 -3.93 -5.00
C ARG A 168 3.32 -4.28 -5.04
N ARG A 169 2.54 -3.64 -4.16
CA ARG A 169 1.08 -3.72 -4.24
C ARG A 169 0.65 -3.14 -5.59
N GLN A 170 -0.23 -3.86 -6.27
CA GLN A 170 -0.80 -3.35 -7.52
C GLN A 170 -1.48 -2.02 -7.23
N PHE A 171 -1.21 -1.04 -8.09
CA PHE A 171 -1.85 0.25 -8.01
C PHE A 171 -3.29 0.07 -8.46
N GLU A 172 -4.22 -0.02 -7.53
CA GLU A 172 -5.63 -0.04 -7.86
C GLU A 172 -6.10 1.41 -8.05
N ASN A 173 -6.15 1.85 -9.31
CA ASN A 173 -6.86 3.09 -9.63
C ASN A 173 -8.26 3.03 -9.00
N VAL A 174 -8.63 4.09 -8.29
CA VAL A 174 -10.04 4.23 -7.90
C VAL A 174 -10.75 4.73 -9.13
N GLU A 175 -11.47 3.81 -9.75
CA GLU A 175 -12.45 4.15 -10.75
C GLU A 175 -13.62 4.80 -10.01
N PHE A 176 -13.71 6.13 -10.13
CA PHE A 176 -14.93 6.84 -9.80
C PHE A 176 -16.01 6.46 -10.82
N ALA A 177 -17.28 6.59 -10.44
CA ALA A 177 -18.38 6.24 -11.33
C ALA A 177 -18.28 7.02 -12.66
N GLU A 178 -18.29 6.31 -13.79
CA GLU A 178 -18.22 6.92 -15.11
C GLU A 178 -19.38 7.90 -15.33
N GLY A 179 -19.06 9.14 -15.73
CA GLY A 179 -20.05 10.17 -16.08
C GLY A 179 -20.42 11.13 -14.95
N ILE A 180 -19.95 10.94 -13.71
CA ILE A 180 -20.19 11.86 -12.59
C ILE A 180 -18.92 12.67 -12.36
N LYS A 181 -18.90 13.93 -12.80
CA LYS A 181 -17.74 14.83 -12.66
C LYS A 181 -18.06 16.09 -11.87
N GLU A 182 -19.32 16.50 -11.86
CA GLU A 182 -19.76 17.70 -11.15
C GLU A 182 -20.77 17.36 -10.06
N ILE A 183 -20.90 18.26 -9.08
CA ILE A 183 -21.90 18.15 -8.00
C ILE A 183 -23.33 18.10 -8.59
N ALA A 184 -23.54 18.72 -9.76
CA ALA A 184 -24.82 18.73 -10.47
C ALA A 184 -25.26 17.35 -10.97
N ASP A 185 -24.32 16.42 -11.18
CA ASP A 185 -24.61 15.06 -11.65
C ASP A 185 -25.08 14.14 -10.51
N LEU A 186 -24.93 14.59 -9.25
CA LEU A 186 -25.27 13.79 -8.07
C LEU A 186 -26.76 13.85 -7.75
N GLN A 187 -27.35 12.67 -7.57
CA GLN A 187 -28.71 12.53 -7.08
C GLN A 187 -28.72 11.81 -5.71
N PRO A 188 -29.55 12.26 -4.75
CA PRO A 188 -29.80 11.51 -3.53
C PRO A 188 -30.20 10.06 -3.83
N GLY A 189 -29.56 9.12 -3.15
CA GLY A 189 -29.76 7.67 -3.31
C GLY A 189 -28.68 6.97 -4.14
N MET A 190 -27.84 7.69 -4.88
CA MET A 190 -26.74 7.10 -5.65
C MET A 190 -25.70 6.44 -4.73
N ARG A 191 -25.25 5.24 -5.10
CA ARG A 191 -24.12 4.56 -4.46
C ARG A 191 -22.89 4.72 -5.33
N LEU A 192 -21.87 5.36 -4.79
CA LEU A 192 -20.65 5.72 -5.51
C LEU A 192 -19.42 5.20 -4.77
N PRO A 193 -18.41 4.69 -5.49
CA PRO A 193 -17.10 4.45 -4.91
C PRO A 193 -16.44 5.80 -4.58
N GLY A 194 -15.73 5.85 -3.44
CA GLY A 194 -14.98 7.03 -3.04
C GLY A 194 -13.77 6.68 -2.16
N ILE A 195 -12.90 7.67 -1.94
CA ILE A 195 -11.71 7.56 -1.11
C ILE A 195 -11.85 8.48 0.10
N VAL A 196 -11.54 7.96 1.28
CA VAL A 196 -11.47 8.79 2.50
C VAL A 196 -10.28 9.76 2.40
N THR A 197 -10.53 11.05 2.30
CA THR A 197 -9.48 12.09 2.25
C THR A 197 -9.00 12.46 3.64
N ASN A 198 -9.92 12.54 4.61
CA ASN A 198 -9.61 12.93 5.98
C ASN A 198 -10.61 12.32 6.98
N VAL A 199 -10.15 12.03 8.20
CA VAL A 199 -10.96 11.51 9.30
C VAL A 199 -10.91 12.50 10.45
N THR A 200 -12.07 12.94 10.93
CA THR A 200 -12.19 13.89 12.05
C THR A 200 -12.99 13.27 13.19
N ALA A 201 -13.04 13.93 14.35
CA ALA A 201 -13.79 13.44 15.51
C ALA A 201 -15.32 13.34 15.27
N PHE A 202 -15.86 14.10 14.31
CA PHE A 202 -17.30 14.14 14.03
C PHE A 202 -17.70 13.39 12.75
N GLY A 203 -16.76 12.82 12.02
CA GLY A 203 -17.04 12.15 10.75
C GLY A 203 -15.81 11.88 9.90
N ALA A 204 -16.06 11.63 8.61
CA ALA A 204 -15.01 11.45 7.61
C ALA A 204 -15.37 12.20 6.32
N PHE A 205 -14.35 12.74 5.66
CA PHE A 205 -14.45 13.34 4.35
C PHE A 205 -14.10 12.29 3.30
N VAL A 206 -14.94 12.17 2.28
CA VAL A 206 -14.82 11.19 1.21
C VAL A 206 -14.89 11.91 -0.13
N ASP A 207 -13.86 11.74 -0.94
CA ASP A 207 -13.85 12.17 -2.34
C ASP A 207 -14.53 11.10 -3.19
N ILE A 208 -15.52 11.51 -3.97
CA ILE A 208 -16.30 10.68 -4.91
C ILE A 208 -16.05 11.07 -6.37
N GLY A 209 -15.06 11.93 -6.64
CA GLY A 209 -14.64 12.31 -7.99
C GLY A 209 -15.30 13.58 -8.55
N VAL A 210 -15.98 14.37 -7.71
CA VAL A 210 -16.69 15.60 -8.12
C VAL A 210 -15.98 16.91 -7.74
N HIS A 211 -14.67 16.83 -7.48
CA HIS A 211 -13.81 17.95 -7.02
C HIS A 211 -14.24 18.59 -5.68
N GLN A 212 -15.18 17.98 -4.97
CA GLN A 212 -15.69 18.45 -3.69
C GLN A 212 -15.91 17.25 -2.76
N ASP A 213 -15.27 17.27 -1.60
CA ASP A 213 -15.41 16.23 -0.60
C ASP A 213 -16.82 16.21 -0.01
N GLY A 214 -17.39 15.01 0.10
CA GLY A 214 -18.62 14.77 0.85
C GLY A 214 -18.32 14.40 2.29
N LEU A 215 -19.20 14.81 3.21
CA LEU A 215 -19.07 14.52 4.63
C LEU A 215 -19.95 13.31 5.01
N VAL A 216 -19.32 12.29 5.59
CA VAL A 216 -20.01 11.21 6.32
C VAL A 216 -19.97 11.55 7.80
N HIS A 217 -21.14 11.86 8.38
CA HIS A 217 -21.24 12.13 9.82
C HIS A 217 -20.98 10.85 10.64
N ILE A 218 -20.50 10.97 11.89
CA ILE A 218 -20.17 9.82 12.76
C ILE A 218 -21.33 8.80 12.89
N SER A 219 -22.56 9.28 12.92
CA SER A 219 -23.78 8.45 12.99
C SER A 219 -24.12 7.71 11.70
N GLN A 220 -23.42 8.01 10.60
CA GLN A 220 -23.59 7.45 9.26
C GLN A 220 -22.38 6.62 8.82
N LEU A 221 -21.37 6.42 9.69
CA LEU A 221 -20.17 5.65 9.39
C LEU A 221 -20.39 4.12 9.38
N ALA A 222 -21.28 3.62 10.23
CA ALA A 222 -21.57 2.20 10.36
C ALA A 222 -22.99 1.97 10.90
N ASP A 223 -23.49 0.73 10.75
CA ASP A 223 -24.78 0.30 11.31
C ASP A 223 -24.74 0.10 12.84
N ARG A 224 -23.55 0.20 13.45
CA ARG A 224 -23.32 0.16 14.91
C ARG A 224 -22.90 1.53 15.45
N PHE A 225 -23.00 1.72 16.77
CA PHE A 225 -22.49 2.93 17.42
C PHE A 225 -20.96 2.99 17.32
N VAL A 226 -20.45 4.10 16.78
CA VAL A 226 -19.01 4.36 16.63
C VAL A 226 -18.64 5.51 17.57
N LYS A 227 -17.66 5.26 18.45
CA LYS A 227 -17.16 6.28 19.38
C LYS A 227 -16.04 7.12 18.76
N ASP A 228 -15.15 6.47 17.99
CA ASP A 228 -14.06 7.12 17.27
C ASP A 228 -14.08 6.69 15.79
N PRO A 229 -14.24 7.62 14.84
CA PRO A 229 -14.19 7.33 13.41
C PRO A 229 -12.91 6.62 12.95
N ASN A 230 -11.78 6.81 13.63
CA ASN A 230 -10.50 6.18 13.27
C ASN A 230 -10.48 4.66 13.47
N GLU A 231 -11.40 4.10 14.27
CA GLU A 231 -11.55 2.66 14.44
C GLU A 231 -12.16 1.99 13.19
N VAL A 232 -12.93 2.74 12.41
CA VAL A 232 -13.72 2.23 11.28
C VAL A 232 -13.10 2.61 9.95
N LEU A 233 -12.54 3.81 9.84
CA LEU A 233 -11.98 4.34 8.62
C LEU A 233 -10.52 4.76 8.76
N LYS A 234 -9.76 4.57 7.68
CA LYS A 234 -8.40 5.09 7.52
C LYS A 234 -8.36 6.07 6.36
N VAL A 235 -7.48 7.06 6.46
CA VAL A 235 -7.17 7.95 5.34
C VAL A 235 -6.69 7.11 4.15
N SER A 236 -7.11 7.48 2.94
CA SER A 236 -6.90 6.76 1.68
C SER A 236 -7.59 5.39 1.57
N GLN A 237 -8.54 5.08 2.46
CA GLN A 237 -9.36 3.87 2.33
C GLN A 237 -10.42 4.04 1.25
N LYS A 238 -10.62 2.99 0.45
CA LYS A 238 -11.72 2.90 -0.51
C LYS A 238 -13.00 2.50 0.20
N VAL A 239 -14.07 3.23 -0.06
CA VAL A 239 -15.39 3.02 0.54
C VAL A 239 -16.48 3.18 -0.50
N THR A 240 -17.59 2.48 -0.32
CA THR A 240 -18.81 2.71 -1.11
C THR A 240 -19.77 3.55 -0.28
N VAL A 241 -20.05 4.76 -0.74
CA VAL A 241 -20.90 5.73 -0.05
C VAL A 241 -22.21 5.91 -0.78
N THR A 242 -23.28 6.17 -0.02
CA THR A 242 -24.59 6.56 -0.56
C THR A 242 -24.79 8.05 -0.38
N VAL A 243 -25.17 8.76 -1.45
CA VAL A 243 -25.52 10.18 -1.41
C VAL A 243 -26.83 10.35 -0.67
N ARG A 244 -26.86 11.09 0.43
CA ARG A 244 -28.09 11.40 1.18
C ARG A 244 -28.72 12.71 0.75
N GLU A 245 -27.91 13.73 0.62
CA GLU A 245 -28.35 15.10 0.34
C GLU A 245 -27.27 15.84 -0.43
N VAL A 246 -27.70 16.65 -1.40
CA VAL A 246 -26.82 17.47 -2.22
C VAL A 246 -27.35 18.91 -2.15
N ASP A 247 -26.54 19.80 -1.59
CA ASP A 247 -26.81 21.24 -1.55
C ASP A 247 -25.91 21.93 -2.58
N LEU A 248 -26.49 22.26 -3.74
CA LEU A 248 -25.80 22.94 -4.84
C LEU A 248 -25.40 24.38 -4.51
N VAL A 249 -26.19 25.06 -3.67
CA VAL A 249 -25.94 26.47 -3.31
C VAL A 249 -24.72 26.57 -2.41
N ARG A 250 -24.61 25.66 -1.42
CA ARG A 250 -23.50 25.63 -0.46
C ARG A 250 -22.36 24.70 -0.87
N ARG A 251 -22.49 24.00 -2.01
CA ARG A 251 -21.56 22.97 -2.50
C ARG A 251 -21.24 21.91 -1.43
N ARG A 252 -22.29 21.41 -0.76
CA ARG A 252 -22.16 20.40 0.30
C ARG A 252 -22.82 19.10 -0.13
N ILE A 253 -22.15 17.99 0.15
CA ILE A 253 -22.63 16.65 -0.15
C ILE A 253 -22.63 15.87 1.16
N ALA A 254 -23.80 15.39 1.58
CA ALA A 254 -23.95 14.52 2.74
C ALA A 254 -23.93 13.07 2.28
N LEU A 255 -23.00 12.30 2.81
CA LEU A 255 -22.77 10.90 2.44
C LEU A 255 -23.08 9.97 3.61
N SER A 256 -23.37 8.71 3.31
CA SER A 256 -23.56 7.66 4.31
C SER A 256 -22.89 6.35 3.89
N LEU A 257 -22.28 5.66 4.85
CA LEU A 257 -21.70 4.32 4.70
C LEU A 257 -22.65 3.22 5.17
N LYS A 258 -23.84 3.58 5.67
CA LYS A 258 -24.85 2.62 6.15
C LYS A 258 -25.48 1.86 4.99
N THR A 259 -25.74 0.57 5.23
CA THR A 259 -26.20 -0.34 4.18
C THR A 259 -27.71 -0.22 3.92
N GLY A 260 -28.47 0.38 4.84
CA GLY A 260 -29.93 0.50 4.72
C GLY A 260 -30.51 1.76 5.33
N GLU A 261 -30.87 2.72 4.49
CA GLU A 261 -31.98 3.66 4.76
C GLU A 261 -32.64 4.01 3.42
N GLN A 262 -33.63 3.22 3.00
CA GLN A 262 -34.66 3.74 2.10
C GLN A 262 -35.71 4.46 2.95
N SER A 263 -35.91 5.73 2.61
CA SER A 263 -37.08 6.59 2.87
C SER A 263 -38.00 6.24 4.06
N SER A 264 -37.86 7.01 5.14
CA SER A 264 -39.00 7.33 5.99
C SER A 264 -38.86 8.76 6.55
N LYS A 265 -39.23 9.75 5.72
CA LYS A 265 -39.69 11.06 6.19
C LYS A 265 -41.17 11.15 5.85
N GLU A 266 -42.03 10.70 6.77
CA GLU A 266 -43.41 11.18 6.81
C GLU A 266 -43.46 12.37 7.77
N THR A 267 -43.92 13.46 7.18
CA THR A 267 -44.28 14.75 7.74
C THR A 267 -45.20 14.59 8.95
N ARG A 268 -44.84 15.19 10.08
CA ARG A 268 -45.83 15.56 11.11
C ARG A 268 -45.68 17.03 11.40
N ASP A 269 -46.57 17.81 10.80
CA ASP A 269 -46.90 19.15 11.24
C ASP A 269 -48.44 19.27 11.38
N HIS A 270 -48.86 20.18 12.26
CA HIS A 270 -50.20 20.57 12.73
C HIS A 270 -50.77 19.69 13.87
N SER A 271 -51.29 20.22 14.99
CA SER A 271 -51.65 21.59 15.41
C SER A 271 -52.06 21.63 16.89
N ALA A 272 -51.93 22.79 17.54
CA ALA A 272 -52.58 23.25 18.79
C ALA A 272 -54.09 22.88 18.86
N GLN A 273 -54.83 22.66 19.97
CA GLN A 273 -54.94 23.17 21.38
C GLN A 273 -56.12 22.36 22.07
N PRO A 274 -56.69 22.65 23.27
CA PRO A 274 -56.17 22.68 24.65
C PRO A 274 -57.04 21.94 25.73
N LYS A 275 -56.58 21.99 27.01
CA LYS A 275 -57.27 21.86 28.33
C LYS A 275 -57.80 20.49 28.84
N SER A 276 -57.31 20.10 30.03
CA SER A 276 -58.18 19.85 31.20
C SER A 276 -57.41 19.94 32.52
N GLU A 277 -57.93 20.73 33.45
CA GLU A 277 -57.51 20.86 34.85
C GLU A 277 -57.72 19.56 35.64
N ARG A 278 -56.86 19.28 36.64
CA ARG A 278 -57.30 19.10 38.04
C ARG A 278 -56.14 18.82 39.03
N SER A 279 -56.12 19.68 40.05
CA SER A 279 -56.00 19.35 41.48
C SER A 279 -54.65 19.04 42.13
N LEU A 280 -54.21 20.02 42.93
CA LEU A 280 -53.24 19.98 44.02
C LEU A 280 -53.67 19.07 45.19
N LYS A 281 -52.71 18.43 45.88
CA LYS A 281 -52.58 18.34 47.36
C LYS A 281 -51.26 17.63 47.80
N PRO A 282 -50.81 17.75 49.08
CA PRO A 282 -49.46 18.27 49.35
C PRO A 282 -48.56 17.43 50.29
N LYS A 283 -47.31 17.93 50.46
CA LYS A 283 -46.38 17.81 51.61
C LYS A 283 -45.64 16.47 51.82
N GLN A 284 -44.30 16.52 51.76
CA GLN A 284 -43.49 16.46 52.98
C GLN A 284 -42.00 16.76 52.70
N THR A 285 -41.49 17.69 53.51
CA THR A 285 -40.09 18.04 53.69
C THR A 285 -39.34 16.94 54.42
N ARG A 286 -38.19 16.50 53.89
CA ARG A 286 -37.04 16.06 54.69
C ARG A 286 -35.76 16.66 54.13
N LYS A 287 -35.12 17.50 54.94
CA LYS A 287 -33.72 17.90 54.79
C LYS A 287 -32.87 16.67 55.09
N ASP A 288 -31.90 16.39 54.23
CA ASP A 288 -30.67 15.76 54.68
C ASP A 288 -29.46 16.52 54.12
N ASN A 289 -28.58 16.88 55.05
CA ASN A 289 -27.33 17.58 54.83
C ASN A 289 -26.28 16.58 54.33
N ASN A 290 -25.64 16.87 53.20
CA ASN A 290 -24.24 16.50 53.03
C ASN A 290 -23.56 17.42 52.00
N PRO A 291 -22.33 17.92 52.25
CA PRO A 291 -21.65 18.87 51.38
C PRO A 291 -21.14 18.22 50.09
N LYS A 292 -21.26 18.94 48.97
CA LYS A 292 -20.70 18.56 47.66
C LYS A 292 -19.16 18.45 47.74
N PRO A 293 -18.53 17.36 47.25
CA PRO A 293 -17.08 17.33 47.09
C PRO A 293 -16.64 18.25 45.94
N ALA A 294 -15.54 18.97 46.16
CA ALA A 294 -14.90 19.83 45.18
C ALA A 294 -14.39 19.02 43.96
N PRO A 295 -14.35 19.62 42.75
CA PRO A 295 -13.88 18.91 41.56
C PRO A 295 -12.38 18.60 41.67
N VAL A 296 -12.03 17.33 41.55
CA VAL A 296 -10.65 16.85 41.46
C VAL A 296 -10.02 17.27 40.11
N PRO A 297 -8.83 17.91 40.11
CA PRO A 297 -8.15 18.25 38.87
C PRO A 297 -7.51 17.02 38.20
N PHE A 298 -7.49 17.10 36.87
CA PHE A 298 -6.98 16.16 35.88
C PHE A 298 -5.61 15.57 36.25
N ASN A 299 -5.49 14.24 36.22
CA ASN A 299 -4.27 13.52 36.55
C ASN A 299 -3.21 13.71 35.44
N ASN A 300 -2.27 14.63 35.66
CA ASN A 300 -1.16 14.91 34.74
C ASN A 300 0.09 14.15 35.20
N PRO A 301 0.57 13.11 34.47
CA PRO A 301 1.65 12.22 34.93
C PRO A 301 3.05 12.88 35.03
N PHE A 302 3.19 14.16 34.68
CA PHE A 302 4.46 14.90 34.77
C PHE A 302 4.59 15.84 35.99
N ALA A 303 3.54 15.99 36.82
CA ALA A 303 3.59 16.94 37.95
C ALA A 303 4.56 16.55 39.08
N LYS A 304 5.00 15.29 39.15
CA LYS A 304 5.95 14.81 40.18
C LYS A 304 7.43 14.98 39.83
N ALA A 305 7.77 15.47 38.63
CA ALA A 305 9.17 15.63 38.21
C ALA A 305 9.72 17.08 38.33
N LEU A 306 8.90 18.05 38.75
CA LEU A 306 9.28 19.47 38.80
C LEU A 306 9.16 20.13 40.18
N ARG A 307 9.03 19.35 41.25
CA ARG A 307 9.22 19.84 42.63
C ARG A 307 10.63 19.49 43.11
N LYS A 308 11.57 20.42 42.89
CA LYS A 308 12.76 20.59 43.73
C LYS A 308 12.42 21.51 44.89
#